data_AF-A0A1J4U315-F1
#
_entry.id   AF-A0A1J4U315-F1
#
_cell.length_a   1.000
_cell.length_b   1.000
_cell.length_c   1.000
_cell.angle_alpha   90.00
_cell.angle_beta   90.00
_cell.angle_gamma   90.00
#
_symmetry.space_group_name_H-M   'P 1'
#
loop_
_entity.id
_entity.type
_entity.pdbx_description
1 polymer ?
#
loop_
_entity_poly.entity_id
_entity_poly.type
_entity_poly.pdbx_seq_one_letter_code
_entity_poly.pdbx_strand_id
1 'polypeptide(L)'
;MVSFFVVPVFALSIRDSKVPLKTVADKAGITEDNLGNIAGTAIAAILSLVGIIFLVLMIYAGVLWMTARGDDTKTEKARSIIIATIIGLFITVSAYAITKFVTGKLN
;
A
#
# COMPACT_ATOMS: atom_id res chain seq x y z
N MET A 1 36.69 -28.80 39.59
CA MET A 1 36.21 -29.44 38.35
C MET A 1 34.88 -28.81 37.98
N VAL A 2 34.90 -27.96 36.95
CA VAL A 2 33.81 -27.03 36.59
C VAL A 2 32.75 -27.78 35.78
N SER A 3 31.54 -27.90 36.32
CA SER A 3 30.35 -28.24 35.54
C SER A 3 29.11 -27.71 36.25
N PHE A 4 28.69 -26.51 35.86
CA PHE A 4 27.32 -26.05 36.09
C PHE A 4 26.86 -25.35 34.81
N PHE A 5 26.31 -26.16 33.93
CA PHE A 5 25.11 -25.89 33.12
C PHE A 5 24.88 -24.44 32.67
N VAL A 6 25.09 -24.26 31.36
CA VAL A 6 24.25 -23.47 30.43
C VAL A 6 23.02 -22.86 31.09
N VAL A 7 23.12 -21.56 31.37
CA VAL A 7 21.93 -20.75 31.59
C VAL A 7 21.56 -20.14 30.24
N PRO A 8 20.34 -20.34 29.72
CA PRO A 8 19.87 -19.72 28.48
C PRO A 8 19.55 -18.22 28.69
N VAL A 9 20.49 -17.46 29.26
CA VAL A 9 20.34 -16.03 29.60
C VAL A 9 20.41 -15.14 28.36
N PHE A 10 20.86 -15.68 27.22
CA PHE A 10 20.88 -14.93 25.95
C PHE A 10 19.55 -14.97 25.18
N ALA A 11 18.61 -15.84 25.54
CA ALA A 11 17.30 -15.94 24.85
C ALA A 11 16.20 -15.06 25.48
N LEU A 12 16.40 -14.59 26.71
CA LEU A 12 15.44 -13.70 27.41
C LEU A 12 15.61 -12.23 27.01
N SER A 13 16.81 -11.80 26.62
CA SER A 13 17.06 -10.39 26.26
C SER A 13 16.23 -9.91 25.05
N ILE A 14 15.93 -10.79 24.08
CA ILE A 14 15.10 -10.43 22.92
C ILE A 14 13.60 -10.34 23.28
N ARG A 15 13.12 -11.15 24.24
CA ARG A 15 11.74 -11.08 24.73
C ARG A 15 11.52 -9.87 25.64
N ASP A 16 12.48 -9.59 26.52
CA ASP A 16 12.43 -8.44 27.41
C ASP A 16 12.61 -7.12 26.67
N SER A 17 13.34 -7.08 25.55
CA SER A 17 13.50 -5.85 24.73
C SER A 17 12.18 -5.31 24.15
N LYS A 18 11.12 -6.13 24.04
CA LYS A 18 9.79 -5.66 23.58
C LYS A 18 9.10 -4.74 24.59
N VAL A 19 9.35 -4.93 25.89
CA VAL A 19 8.72 -4.19 26.99
C VAL A 19 9.23 -2.73 27.11
N PRO A 20 10.56 -2.45 27.14
CA PRO A 20 11.09 -1.11 27.11
C PRO A 20 10.86 -0.46 25.74
N LEU A 21 10.87 -1.22 24.62
CA LEU A 21 10.55 -0.69 23.29
C LEU A 21 9.10 -0.16 23.21
N LYS A 22 8.14 -0.88 23.79
CA LYS A 22 6.75 -0.41 23.92
C LYS A 22 6.63 0.81 24.85
N THR A 23 7.38 0.82 25.95
CA THR A 23 7.38 1.95 26.91
C THR A 23 8.00 3.22 26.32
N VAL A 24 9.02 3.11 25.46
CA VAL A 24 9.58 4.26 24.72
C VAL A 24 8.71 4.66 23.52
N ALA A 25 8.01 3.71 22.87
CA ALA A 25 7.03 4.00 21.82
C ALA A 25 5.81 4.75 22.38
N ASP A 26 5.30 4.34 23.54
CA ASP A 26 4.20 5.01 24.25
C ASP A 26 4.61 6.41 24.73
N LYS A 27 5.85 6.59 25.23
CA LYS A 27 6.40 7.92 25.57
C LYS A 27 6.65 8.81 24.36
N ALA A 28 6.88 8.23 23.18
CA ALA A 28 7.02 8.96 21.92
C ALA A 28 5.67 9.30 21.26
N GLY A 29 4.54 8.90 21.85
CA GLY A 29 3.20 9.11 21.30
C GLY A 29 2.86 8.21 20.10
N ILE A 30 3.65 7.15 19.89
CA ILE A 30 3.49 6.22 18.78
C ILE A 30 2.75 4.98 19.31
N THR A 31 1.44 5.10 19.49
CA THR A 31 0.60 3.90 19.60
C THR A 31 0.70 3.19 18.24
N GLU A 32 1.13 1.92 18.21
CA GLU A 32 1.34 1.16 16.96
C GLU A 32 0.09 1.17 16.04
N ASP A 33 -1.10 1.30 16.62
CA ASP A 33 -2.37 1.48 15.89
C ASP A 33 -2.53 2.85 15.19
N ASN A 34 -1.98 3.92 15.77
CA ASN A 34 -2.18 5.29 15.26
C ASN A 34 -1.40 5.53 13.97
N LEU A 35 -0.16 5.04 13.87
CA LEU A 35 0.65 5.28 12.69
C LEU A 35 0.10 4.53 11.46
N GLY A 36 -0.37 3.30 11.67
CA GLY A 36 -1.05 2.50 10.65
C GLY A 36 -2.39 3.10 10.21
N ASN A 37 -3.20 3.61 11.16
CA ASN A 37 -4.48 4.24 10.82
C ASN A 37 -4.33 5.61 10.15
N ILE A 38 -3.37 6.44 10.59
CA ILE A 38 -3.11 7.75 9.96
C ILE A 38 -2.59 7.53 8.54
N ALA A 39 -1.62 6.63 8.35
CA ALA A 39 -1.11 6.29 7.02
C ALA A 39 -2.20 5.64 6.15
N GLY A 40 -2.99 4.71 6.70
CA GLY A 40 -4.08 4.05 6.00
C GLY A 40 -5.17 5.02 5.55
N THR A 41 -5.52 6.00 6.39
CA THR A 41 -6.51 7.04 6.07
C THR A 41 -5.98 8.00 5.01
N ALA A 42 -4.73 8.43 5.11
CA ALA A 42 -4.09 9.28 4.11
C ALA A 42 -3.97 8.57 2.75
N ILE A 43 -3.54 7.31 2.75
CA ILE A 43 -3.47 6.48 1.54
C ILE A 43 -4.86 6.31 0.94
N ALA A 44 -5.88 5.97 1.73
CA ALA A 44 -7.24 5.81 1.24
C ALA A 44 -7.82 7.09 0.62
N ALA A 45 -7.55 8.26 1.24
CA ALA A 45 -7.96 9.55 0.70
C ALA A 45 -7.31 9.82 -0.66
N ILE A 46 -5.99 9.61 -0.78
CA ILE A 46 -5.27 9.79 -2.05
C ILE A 46 -5.75 8.78 -3.10
N LEU A 47 -5.93 7.51 -2.73
CA LEU A 47 -6.41 6.45 -3.62
C LEU A 47 -7.80 6.77 -4.19
N SER A 48 -8.68 7.33 -3.36
CA SER A 48 -10.04 7.71 -3.80
C SER A 48 -10.00 8.80 -4.87
N LEU A 49 -9.14 9.81 -4.69
CA LEU A 49 -8.97 10.90 -5.65
C LEU A 49 -8.33 10.41 -6.94
N VAL A 50 -7.32 9.54 -6.84
CA VAL A 50 -6.69 8.88 -8.00
C VAL A 50 -7.71 8.05 -8.78
N GLY A 51 -8.53 7.23 -8.10
CA GLY A 51 -9.55 6.42 -8.75
C GLY A 51 -10.55 7.24 -9.58
N ILE A 52 -10.96 8.40 -9.09
CA ILE A 52 -11.83 9.33 -9.82
C ILE A 52 -11.13 9.87 -11.07
N ILE A 53 -9.86 10.26 -10.98
CA ILE A 53 -9.08 10.73 -12.13
C ILE A 53 -9.00 9.64 -13.21
N PHE A 54 -8.71 8.39 -12.81
CA PHE A 54 -8.69 7.25 -13.74
C PHE A 54 -10.04 7.02 -14.43
N LEU A 55 -11.15 7.18 -13.71
CA LEU A 55 -12.50 7.09 -14.30
C LEU A 55 -12.72 8.16 -15.37
N VAL A 56 -12.36 9.41 -15.09
CA VAL A 56 -12.50 10.52 -16.05
C VAL A 56 -11.64 10.30 -17.29
N LEU A 57 -10.40 9.84 -17.12
CA LEU A 57 -9.50 9.50 -18.23
C LEU A 57 -10.05 8.36 -19.08
N MET A 58 -10.66 7.35 -18.46
CA MET A 58 -11.28 6.22 -19.18
C MET A 58 -12.45 6.69 -20.03
N ILE A 59 -13.32 7.57 -19.50
CA ILE A 59 -14.42 8.17 -20.25
C ILE A 59 -13.87 9.00 -21.42
N TYR A 60 -12.87 9.85 -21.17
CA TYR A 60 -12.24 10.67 -22.21
C TYR A 60 -11.66 9.82 -23.34
N ALA A 61 -10.96 8.74 -23.00
CA ALA A 61 -10.40 7.82 -23.98
C ALA A 61 -11.49 7.08 -24.77
N GLY A 62 -12.59 6.69 -24.11
CA GLY A 62 -13.75 6.09 -24.77
C GLY A 62 -14.40 7.03 -25.77
N VAL A 63 -14.62 8.31 -25.39
CA VAL A 63 -15.16 9.33 -26.30
C VAL A 63 -14.21 9.59 -27.47
N LEU A 64 -12.90 9.64 -27.22
CA LEU A 64 -11.88 9.80 -28.26
C LEU A 64 -11.91 8.64 -29.26
N TRP A 65 -12.09 7.41 -28.78
CA TRP A 65 -12.22 6.22 -29.64
C TRP A 65 -13.51 6.28 -30.48
N MET A 66 -14.64 6.62 -29.86
CA MET A 66 -15.93 6.73 -30.55
C MET A 66 -15.96 7.85 -31.59
N THR A 67 -15.22 8.94 -31.36
CA THR A 67 -15.14 10.09 -32.29
C THR A 67 -14.05 9.95 -33.35
N ALA A 68 -13.27 8.86 -33.35
CA ALA A 68 -12.18 8.66 -34.30
C ALA A 68 -12.66 8.56 -35.76
N ARG A 69 -13.92 8.17 -36.04
CA ARG A 69 -14.55 8.20 -37.39
C ARG A 69 -13.66 7.68 -38.55
N GLY A 70 -12.80 6.69 -38.30
CA GLY A 70 -11.90 6.11 -39.31
C GLY A 70 -10.50 6.75 -39.37
N ASP A 71 -10.17 7.66 -38.46
CA ASP A 71 -8.81 8.15 -38.22
C ASP A 71 -8.04 7.15 -37.34
N ASP A 72 -7.11 6.42 -37.94
CA ASP A 72 -6.27 5.43 -37.27
C ASP A 72 -5.44 6.05 -36.14
N THR A 73 -5.00 7.31 -36.28
CA THR A 73 -4.17 7.97 -35.27
C THR A 73 -4.95 8.23 -33.98
N LYS A 74 -6.22 8.61 -34.09
CA LYS A 74 -7.10 8.81 -32.92
C LYS A 74 -7.48 7.49 -32.28
N THR A 75 -7.70 6.47 -33.08
CA THR A 75 -8.00 5.12 -32.63
C THR A 75 -6.84 4.54 -31.81
N GLU A 76 -5.62 4.64 -32.33
CA GLU A 76 -4.42 4.17 -31.65
C GLU A 76 -4.12 4.97 -30.37
N LYS A 77 -4.29 6.30 -30.42
CA LYS A 77 -4.15 7.16 -29.25
C LYS A 77 -5.15 6.79 -28.16
N ALA A 78 -6.42 6.61 -28.49
CA ALA A 78 -7.44 6.20 -27.54
C ALA A 78 -7.13 4.83 -26.92
N ARG A 79 -6.70 3.86 -27.74
CA ARG A 79 -6.29 2.53 -27.29
C ARG A 79 -5.11 2.59 -26.33
N SER A 80 -4.10 3.40 -26.64
CA SER A 80 -2.94 3.62 -25.77
C SER A 80 -3.34 4.20 -24.40
N ILE A 81 -4.23 5.20 -24.38
CA ILE A 81 -4.74 5.78 -23.13
C ILE A 81 -5.52 4.73 -22.33
N ILE A 82 -6.37 3.92 -22.97
CA ILE A 82 -7.12 2.85 -22.28
C ILE A 82 -6.17 1.85 -21.64
N ILE A 83 -5.16 1.37 -22.38
CA ILE A 83 -4.18 0.40 -21.87
C ILE A 83 -3.40 0.99 -20.70
N ALA A 84 -2.90 2.22 -20.82
CA ALA A 84 -2.20 2.90 -19.74
C ALA A 84 -3.08 3.08 -18.48
N THR A 85 -4.35 3.41 -18.68
CA THR A 85 -5.34 3.59 -17.60
C THR A 85 -5.60 2.26 -16.88
N ILE A 86 -5.74 1.15 -17.61
CA ILE A 86 -5.94 -0.18 -17.03
C ILE A 86 -4.71 -0.63 -16.23
N ILE A 87 -3.51 -0.43 -16.77
CA ILE A 87 -2.26 -0.80 -16.09
C ILE A 87 -2.10 0.00 -14.79
N GLY A 88 -2.33 1.32 -14.82
CA GLY A 88 -2.25 2.15 -13.62
C GLY A 88 -3.28 1.76 -12.55
N LEU A 89 -4.51 1.42 -12.97
CA LEU A 89 -5.53 0.93 -12.05
C LEU A 89 -5.13 -0.41 -11.43
N PHE A 90 -4.59 -1.33 -12.23
CA PHE A 90 -4.13 -2.63 -11.77
C PHE A 90 -3.02 -2.52 -10.73
N ILE A 91 -2.04 -1.65 -10.96
CA ILE A 91 -0.95 -1.38 -10.01
C ILE A 91 -1.50 -0.81 -8.71
N THR A 92 -2.44 0.13 -8.78
CA THR A 92 -3.05 0.77 -7.61
C THR A 92 -3.78 -0.25 -6.73
N VAL A 93 -4.59 -1.12 -7.34
CA VAL A 93 -5.31 -2.19 -6.65
C VAL A 93 -4.33 -3.21 -6.06
N SER A 94 -3.29 -3.58 -6.81
CA SER A 94 -2.26 -4.52 -6.36
C SER A 94 -1.48 -3.98 -5.16
N ALA A 95 -1.12 -2.69 -5.17
CA ALA A 95 -0.43 -2.04 -4.06
C ALA A 95 -1.27 -2.11 -2.77
N TYR A 96 -2.56 -1.79 -2.85
CA TYR A 96 -3.46 -1.86 -1.70
C TYR A 96 -3.63 -3.30 -1.18
N ALA A 97 -3.77 -4.27 -2.07
CA ALA A 97 -3.85 -5.68 -1.71
C ALA A 97 -2.58 -6.17 -0.98
N ILE A 98 -1.40 -5.76 -1.44
CA ILE A 98 -0.13 -6.06 -0.78
C ILE A 98 -0.06 -5.42 0.60
N THR A 99 -0.41 -4.14 0.74
CA THR A 99 -0.43 -3.46 2.05
C THR A 99 -1.33 -4.18 3.04
N LYS A 100 -2.55 -4.55 2.62
CA LYS A 100 -3.50 -5.31 3.45
C LYS A 100 -2.97 -6.69 3.83
N PHE A 101 -2.31 -7.38 2.90
CA PHE A 101 -1.72 -8.69 3.17
C PHE A 101 -0.57 -8.61 4.18
N VAL A 102 0.28 -7.59 4.10
CA VAL A 102 1.39 -7.39 5.05
C VAL A 102 0.87 -7.02 6.43
N THR A 103 -0.06 -6.05 6.54
CA THR A 103 -0.66 -5.65 7.82
C THR A 103 -1.46 -6.80 8.44
N GLY A 104 -2.19 -7.58 7.64
CA GLY A 104 -2.98 -8.71 8.12
C GLY A 104 -2.15 -9.92 8.62
N LYS A 105 -0.85 -10.00 8.27
CA LYS A 105 0.07 -11.01 8.81
C LYS A 105 0.85 -10.55 10.05
N LEU A 106 0.80 -9.26 10.37
CA LEU A 106 1.49 -8.65 11.51
C LEU A 106 0.59 -8.51 12.74
N ASN A 107 -0.68 -8.93 12.64
CA ASN A 107 -1.63 -9.06 13.74
C ASN A 107 -1.89 -10.54 14.04
#